data_AF-A0A3B0RRN3-F1
#
_entry.id   AF-A0A3B0RRN3-F1
#
_cell.length_a   1.000
_cell.length_b   1.000
_cell.length_c   1.000
_cell.angle_alpha   90.00
_cell.angle_beta   90.00
_cell.angle_gamma   90.00
#
_symmetry.space_group_name_H-M   'P 1'
#
loop_
_entity.id
_entity.type
_entity.pdbx_description
1 polymer ?
#
loop_
_entity_poly.entity_id
_entity_poly.type
_entity_poly.pdbx_seq_one_letter_code
_entity_poly.pdbx_strand_id
1 'polypeptide(L)'
;MPFLPSLPNPAHLSDLYTLFPDNVQPLMAYSDGLLRGPGALSVGERELIATYVSALNACTFCTGSHKVYCQVFGFDPGLAEALIDDFDNAPVEGKLRPLLTYAARLNTLPSRLTESHAKAVYDA
;
A
#
# COMPACT_ATOMS: atom_id res chain seq x y z
N MET A 1 -5.61 14.15 10.12
CA MET A 1 -6.97 14.44 10.60
C MET A 1 -7.72 15.17 9.50
N PRO A 2 -8.97 14.79 9.17
CA PRO A 2 -9.67 15.29 7.98
C PRO A 2 -10.22 16.72 8.12
N PHE A 3 -10.25 17.28 9.34
CA PHE A 3 -10.76 18.64 9.64
C PHE A 3 -12.20 18.89 9.15
N LEU A 4 -13.03 17.83 9.09
CA LEU A 4 -14.43 17.92 8.70
C LEU A 4 -15.32 18.09 9.94
N PRO A 5 -16.16 19.13 10.03
CA PRO A 5 -16.99 19.38 11.20
C PRO A 5 -18.12 18.36 11.38
N SER A 6 -18.44 17.58 10.34
CA SER A 6 -19.41 16.50 10.39
C SER A 6 -18.88 15.21 11.03
N LEU A 7 -17.60 15.16 11.43
CA LEU A 7 -16.96 13.99 12.03
C LEU A 7 -16.44 14.28 13.44
N PRO A 8 -16.30 13.23 14.29
CA PRO A 8 -15.65 13.34 15.58
C PRO A 8 -14.20 13.82 15.49
N ASN A 9 -13.65 14.26 16.63
CA ASN A 9 -12.23 14.61 16.75
C ASN A 9 -11.59 13.83 17.92
N PRO A 10 -10.74 12.82 17.65
CA PRO A 10 -10.28 12.38 16.35
C PRO A 10 -11.35 11.62 15.54
N ALA A 11 -11.26 11.70 14.21
CA ALA A 11 -12.10 10.92 13.30
C ALA A 11 -11.40 9.61 12.94
N HIS A 12 -12.18 8.54 12.87
CA HIS A 12 -11.75 7.20 12.49
C HIS A 12 -12.43 6.72 11.22
N LEU A 13 -11.83 5.75 10.55
CA LEU A 13 -12.41 5.14 9.36
C LEU A 13 -13.78 4.48 9.66
N SER A 14 -13.96 3.96 10.87
CA SER A 14 -15.24 3.42 11.34
C SER A 14 -16.37 4.45 11.35
N ASP A 15 -16.07 5.74 11.59
CA ASP A 15 -17.08 6.80 11.59
C ASP A 15 -17.68 6.96 10.18
N LEU A 16 -16.83 6.87 9.14
CA LEU A 16 -17.27 6.88 7.76
C LEU A 16 -18.08 5.62 7.43
N TYR A 17 -17.71 4.48 8.01
CA TYR A 17 -18.44 3.24 7.76
C TYR A 17 -19.86 3.28 8.31
N THR A 18 -20.03 3.90 9.48
CA THR A 18 -21.35 4.12 10.08
C THR A 18 -22.19 5.10 9.26
N LEU A 19 -21.58 6.16 8.71
CA LEU A 19 -22.30 7.17 7.93
C LEU A 19 -22.70 6.69 6.52
N PHE A 20 -21.92 5.79 5.90
CA PHE A 20 -22.10 5.38 4.51
C PHE A 20 -22.10 3.84 4.32
N PRO A 21 -22.94 3.09 5.04
CA PRO A 21 -22.86 1.62 5.09
C PRO A 21 -22.98 0.95 3.71
N ASP A 22 -23.84 1.48 2.83
CA ASP A 22 -24.06 0.95 1.49
C ASP A 22 -22.81 1.09 0.58
N ASN A 23 -21.93 2.05 0.88
CA ASN A 23 -20.67 2.24 0.17
C ASN A 23 -19.53 1.39 0.74
N VAL A 24 -19.62 0.98 2.01
CA VAL A 24 -18.57 0.19 2.67
C VAL A 24 -18.50 -1.21 2.13
N GLN A 25 -19.65 -1.87 1.96
CA GLN A 25 -19.69 -3.26 1.52
C GLN A 25 -18.93 -3.50 0.19
N PRO A 26 -19.17 -2.74 -0.89
CA PRO A 26 -18.41 -2.92 -2.14
C PRO A 26 -16.92 -2.59 -1.98
N LEU A 27 -16.58 -1.60 -1.15
CA LEU A 27 -15.18 -1.25 -0.86
C LEU A 27 -14.44 -2.39 -0.14
N MET A 28 -15.07 -3.03 0.84
CA MET A 28 -14.50 -4.17 1.58
C MET A 28 -14.35 -5.38 0.67
N ALA A 29 -15.36 -5.69 -0.15
CA ALA A 29 -15.28 -6.78 -1.12
C ALA A 29 -14.12 -6.60 -2.11
N TYR A 30 -13.92 -5.38 -2.62
CA TYR A 30 -12.79 -5.04 -3.48
C TYR A 30 -11.44 -5.21 -2.75
N SER A 31 -11.34 -4.68 -1.53
CA SER A 31 -10.11 -4.72 -0.73
C SER A 31 -9.71 -6.15 -0.37
N ASP A 32 -10.67 -6.98 0.05
CA ASP A 32 -10.45 -8.40 0.36
C ASP A 32 -10.05 -9.18 -0.89
N GLY A 33 -10.72 -8.95 -2.01
CA GLY A 33 -10.37 -9.57 -3.29
C GLY A 33 -8.91 -9.28 -3.68
N LEU A 34 -8.47 -8.04 -3.53
CA LEU A 34 -7.11 -7.63 -3.87
C LEU A 34 -6.06 -8.13 -2.88
N LEU A 35 -6.25 -7.94 -1.58
CA LEU A 35 -5.22 -8.19 -0.57
C LEU A 35 -5.22 -9.64 -0.08
N ARG A 36 -6.35 -10.33 -0.11
CA ARG A 36 -6.54 -11.65 0.50
C ARG A 36 -6.84 -12.76 -0.51
N GLY A 37 -7.34 -12.41 -1.69
CA GLY A 37 -7.61 -13.38 -2.76
C GLY A 37 -6.35 -14.09 -3.28
N PRO A 38 -6.48 -15.22 -3.99
CA PRO A 38 -5.35 -15.90 -4.63
C PRO A 38 -4.69 -15.00 -5.70
N GLY A 39 -3.38 -15.12 -5.87
CA GLY A 39 -2.63 -14.34 -6.85
C GLY A 39 -1.15 -14.71 -6.92
N ALA A 40 -0.44 -14.15 -7.90
CA ALA A 40 1.00 -14.37 -8.06
C ALA A 40 1.83 -13.73 -6.94
N LEU A 41 1.31 -12.65 -6.34
CA LEU A 41 1.87 -12.02 -5.16
C LEU A 41 1.22 -12.62 -3.91
N SER A 42 2.05 -12.98 -2.94
CA SER A 42 1.61 -13.36 -1.60
C SER A 42 0.88 -12.20 -0.91
N VAL A 43 0.14 -12.52 0.15
CA VAL A 43 -0.52 -11.49 0.98
C VAL A 43 0.51 -10.49 1.52
N GLY A 44 1.64 -10.96 2.05
CA GLY A 44 2.69 -10.09 2.59
C GLY A 44 3.30 -9.16 1.55
N GLU A 45 3.55 -9.63 0.33
CA GLU A 45 4.08 -8.78 -0.75
C GLU A 45 3.08 -7.68 -1.15
N ARG A 46 1.78 -7.99 -1.18
CA ARG A 46 0.73 -7.00 -1.46
C ARG A 46 0.60 -5.97 -0.34
N GLU A 47 0.67 -6.41 0.92
CA GLU A 47 0.68 -5.52 2.08
C GLU A 47 1.94 -4.64 2.07
N LEU A 48 3.10 -5.13 1.62
CA LEU A 48 4.32 -4.33 1.49
C LEU A 48 4.16 -3.22 0.46
N ILE A 49 3.61 -3.54 -0.71
CA ILE A 49 3.29 -2.53 -1.74
C ILE A 49 2.33 -1.48 -1.17
N ALA A 50 1.27 -1.92 -0.49
CA ALA A 50 0.29 -1.02 0.13
C ALA A 50 0.93 -0.11 1.19
N THR A 51 1.80 -0.66 2.05
CA THR A 51 2.51 0.08 3.10
C THR A 51 3.45 1.12 2.48
N TYR A 52 4.26 0.73 1.50
CA TYR A 52 5.21 1.61 0.83
C TYR A 52 4.52 2.75 0.07
N VAL A 53 3.50 2.45 -0.73
CA VAL A 53 2.72 3.47 -1.45
C VAL A 53 1.98 4.39 -0.47
N SER A 54 1.46 3.87 0.63
CA SER A 54 0.85 4.70 1.68
C SER A 54 1.85 5.66 2.32
N ALA A 55 3.08 5.19 2.55
CA ALA A 55 4.15 6.01 3.11
C ALA A 55 4.58 7.11 2.12
N LEU A 56 4.69 6.82 0.83
CA LEU A 56 4.94 7.81 -0.23
C LEU A 56 3.87 8.92 -0.25
N ASN A 57 2.63 8.57 0.09
CA ASN A 57 1.50 9.51 0.16
C ASN A 57 1.34 10.18 1.53
N ALA A 58 2.27 9.95 2.47
CA ALA A 58 2.19 10.41 3.85
C ALA A 58 0.86 10.03 4.56
N CYS A 59 0.26 8.91 4.17
CA CYS A 59 -0.99 8.43 4.75
C CYS A 59 -0.71 7.60 6.00
N THR A 60 -0.62 8.27 7.16
CA THR A 60 -0.26 7.62 8.44
C THR A 60 -1.21 6.49 8.83
N PHE A 61 -2.50 6.61 8.54
CA PHE A 61 -3.48 5.56 8.79
C PHE A 61 -3.17 4.30 7.97
N CYS A 62 -3.08 4.42 6.65
CA CYS A 62 -2.84 3.26 5.79
C CYS A 62 -1.44 2.67 6.02
N THR A 63 -0.40 3.50 6.19
CA THR A 63 0.94 3.02 6.53
C THR A 63 0.91 2.20 7.82
N GLY A 64 0.26 2.70 8.88
CA GLY A 64 0.14 1.96 10.14
C GLY A 64 -0.63 0.65 10.00
N SER A 65 -1.80 0.69 9.36
CA SER A 65 -2.65 -0.49 9.19
C SER A 65 -2.01 -1.59 8.35
N HIS A 66 -1.43 -1.25 7.20
CA HIS A 66 -0.80 -2.23 6.32
C HIS A 66 0.51 -2.77 6.90
N LYS A 67 1.29 -1.93 7.60
CA LYS A 67 2.53 -2.35 8.30
C LYS A 67 2.27 -3.48 9.31
N VAL A 68 1.16 -3.43 10.04
CA VAL A 68 0.77 -4.52 10.96
C VAL A 68 0.59 -5.83 10.19
N TYR A 69 -0.07 -5.81 9.03
CA TYR A 69 -0.23 -7.01 8.22
C TYR A 69 1.07 -7.47 7.57
N CYS A 70 1.92 -6.56 7.06
CA CYS A 70 3.27 -6.91 6.61
C CYS A 70 4.02 -7.73 7.64
N GLN A 71 4.02 -7.27 8.90
CA GLN A 71 4.67 -7.95 10.01
C GLN A 71 4.07 -9.34 10.25
N VAL A 72 2.74 -9.46 10.25
CA VAL A 72 2.05 -10.76 10.40
C VAL A 72 2.45 -11.75 9.29
N PHE A 73 2.69 -11.25 8.07
CA PHE A 73 3.11 -12.07 6.92
C PHE A 73 4.63 -12.15 6.73
N GLY A 74 5.41 -11.83 7.76
CA GLY A 74 6.85 -12.13 7.81
C GLY A 74 7.79 -11.06 7.25
N PHE A 75 7.27 -9.88 6.89
CA PHE A 75 8.12 -8.74 6.50
C PHE A 75 8.57 -7.95 7.72
N ASP A 76 9.77 -7.36 7.63
CA ASP A 76 10.27 -6.45 8.66
C ASP A 76 9.35 -5.21 8.75
N PRO A 77 8.80 -4.86 9.92
CA PRO A 77 7.99 -3.66 10.09
C PRO A 77 8.73 -2.37 9.71
N GLY A 78 10.07 -2.32 9.78
CA GLY A 78 10.89 -1.18 9.40
C GLY A 78 11.24 -1.10 7.90
N LEU A 79 10.81 -2.09 7.10
CA LEU A 79 11.17 -2.17 5.68
C LEU A 79 10.61 -1.00 4.87
N ALA A 80 9.38 -0.57 5.16
CA ALA A 80 8.77 0.54 4.45
C ALA A 80 9.48 1.86 4.75
N GLU A 81 9.90 2.10 6.00
CA GLU A 81 10.73 3.24 6.36
C GLU A 81 12.09 3.20 5.65
N ALA A 82 12.76 2.04 5.66
CA ALA A 82 14.03 1.87 4.94
C ALA A 82 13.89 2.15 3.42
N LEU A 83 12.77 1.74 2.81
CA LEU A 83 12.46 2.01 1.40
C LEU A 83 12.20 3.51 1.11
N ILE A 84 11.71 4.26 2.09
CA ILE A 84 11.50 5.71 1.96
C ILE A 84 12.83 6.46 2.16
N ASP A 85 13.64 6.03 3.12
CA ASP A 85 14.90 6.69 3.48
C ASP A 85 15.99 6.46 2.42
N ASP A 86 16.20 5.21 1.99
CA ASP A 86 17.18 4.84 0.98
C ASP A 86 16.66 3.64 0.17
N PHE A 87 15.87 3.96 -0.85
CA PHE A 87 15.26 2.94 -1.70
C PHE A 87 16.31 1.98 -2.27
N ASP A 88 17.43 2.49 -2.78
CA ASP A 88 18.43 1.69 -3.50
C ASP A 88 19.14 0.69 -2.60
N ASN A 89 19.37 1.03 -1.33
CA ASN A 89 20.03 0.13 -0.36
C ASN A 89 19.07 -0.61 0.60
N ALA A 90 17.77 -0.34 0.55
CA ALA A 90 16.79 -1.02 1.40
C ALA A 90 16.83 -2.56 1.21
N PRO A 91 16.65 -3.36 2.29
CA PRO A 91 16.79 -4.81 2.24
C PRO A 91 15.53 -5.49 1.67
N VAL A 92 15.26 -5.30 0.38
CA VAL A 92 14.18 -5.97 -0.36
C VAL A 92 14.72 -7.07 -1.28
N GLU A 93 13.97 -8.16 -1.40
CA GLU A 93 14.25 -9.23 -2.36
C GLU A 93 14.29 -8.70 -3.81
N GLY A 94 15.14 -9.33 -4.63
CA GLY A 94 15.40 -8.88 -6.00
C GLY A 94 14.14 -8.72 -6.86
N LYS A 95 13.20 -9.68 -6.77
CA LYS A 95 11.94 -9.65 -7.53
C LYS A 95 10.99 -8.51 -7.12
N LEU A 96 11.09 -8.01 -5.88
CA LEU A 96 10.19 -6.97 -5.37
C LEU A 96 10.68 -5.56 -5.71
N ARG A 97 11.98 -5.37 -5.92
CA ARG A 97 12.54 -4.05 -6.21
C ARG A 97 12.00 -3.43 -7.51
N PRO A 98 11.95 -4.13 -8.66
CA PRO A 98 11.32 -3.61 -9.87
C PRO A 98 9.83 -3.31 -9.68
N LEU A 99 9.11 -4.15 -8.94
CA LEU A 99 7.70 -3.98 -8.65
C LEU A 99 7.42 -2.72 -7.81
N LEU A 100 8.19 -2.51 -6.74
CA LEU A 100 8.09 -1.31 -5.89
C LEU A 100 8.50 -0.05 -6.66
N THR A 101 9.50 -0.15 -7.54
CA THR A 101 9.91 0.95 -8.43
C THR A 101 8.77 1.35 -9.37
N TYR A 102 8.10 0.35 -9.97
CA TYR A 102 6.95 0.57 -10.83
C TYR A 102 5.78 1.20 -10.04
N ALA A 103 5.47 0.67 -8.85
CA ALA A 103 4.40 1.18 -8.00
C ALA A 103 4.64 2.65 -7.57
N ALA A 104 5.87 3.01 -7.19
CA ALA A 104 6.23 4.38 -6.86
C ALA A 104 6.02 5.33 -8.05
N ARG A 105 6.46 4.95 -9.26
CA ARG A 105 6.28 5.74 -10.47
C ARG A 105 4.80 5.91 -10.84
N LEU A 106 4.03 4.82 -10.75
CA LEU A 106 2.59 4.83 -10.98
C LEU A 106 1.88 5.77 -10.00
N ASN A 107 2.31 5.80 -8.74
CA ASN A 107 1.75 6.66 -7.70
C ASN A 107 2.07 8.15 -7.92
N THR A 108 3.32 8.48 -8.26
CA THR A 108 3.77 9.88 -8.29
C THR A 108 3.48 10.60 -9.61
N LEU A 109 3.81 9.99 -10.76
CA LEU A 109 3.62 10.63 -12.07
C LEU A 109 3.38 9.56 -13.15
N PRO A 110 2.16 8.97 -13.19
CA PRO A 110 1.86 7.82 -14.04
C PRO A 110 2.04 8.10 -15.53
N SER A 111 1.92 9.36 -15.96
CA SER A 111 2.16 9.77 -17.35
C SER A 111 3.60 9.58 -17.84
N ARG A 112 4.55 9.32 -16.94
CA ARG A 112 5.95 8.97 -17.27
C ARG A 112 6.23 7.48 -17.25
N LEU A 113 5.24 6.63 -16.99
CA LEU A 113 5.39 5.20 -17.19
C LEU A 113 5.61 4.91 -18.67
N THR A 114 6.38 3.85 -18.91
CA THR A 114 6.76 3.39 -20.25
C THR A 114 6.82 1.87 -20.18
N GLU A 115 6.85 1.22 -21.34
CA GLU A 115 6.92 -0.24 -21.45
C GLU A 115 8.16 -0.82 -20.76
N SER A 116 9.29 -0.10 -20.73
CA SER A 116 10.51 -0.58 -20.07
C SER A 116 10.34 -0.74 -18.57
N HIS A 117 9.53 0.09 -17.93
CA HIS A 117 9.22 -0.04 -16.50
C HIS A 117 8.40 -1.31 -16.24
N ALA A 118 7.40 -1.61 -17.08
CA ALA A 118 6.61 -2.84 -16.96
C ALA A 118 7.47 -4.08 -17.25
N LYS A 119 8.32 -4.01 -18.30
CA LYS A 119 9.24 -5.08 -18.65
C LYS A 119 10.19 -5.45 -17.51
N ALA A 120 10.70 -4.46 -16.77
CA ALA A 120 11.54 -4.72 -15.61
C ALA A 120 10.82 -5.54 -14.50
N VAL A 121 9.50 -5.43 -14.39
CA VAL A 121 8.69 -6.25 -13.48
C VAL A 121 8.53 -7.67 -14.01
N TYR A 122 8.33 -7.84 -15.32
CA TYR A 122 8.16 -9.16 -15.94
C TYR A 122 9.46 -9.98 -15.99
N ASP A 123 10.60 -9.31 -16.07
CA ASP A 123 11.92 -9.94 -16.16
C ASP A 123 12.49 -10.36 -14.79
N ALA A 124 11.82 -10.03 -13.69
CA ALA A 124 12.26 -10.23 -12.31
C ALA A 124 11.68 -11.50 -11.68
#